data_AF-A0A1S4A6X2-F1
#
_entry.id   AF-A0A1S4A6X2-F1
#
_cell.length_a   1.000
_cell.length_b   1.000
_cell.length_c   1.000
_cell.angle_alpha   90.00
_cell.angle_beta   90.00
_cell.angle_gamma   90.00
#
_symmetry.space_group_name_H-M   'P 1'
#
loop_
_entity.id
_entity.type
_entity.pdbx_description
1 polymer ?
#
loop_
_entity_poly.entity_id
_entity_poly.type
_entity_poly.pdbx_seq_one_letter_code
_entity_poly.pdbx_strand_id
1 'polypeptide(L)'
;MAQKLSDPGSFSIPRTIGSYSFAIALCDLGASINLMPLAIYTMLGIDRARPTTMLLQLADRTVKRPTGNPDDVLVQVEKFVFPGDFVIFDYQVDEEIPIILGRPFLATERALIDCEAGELKMRLNNEEIIFNVQ
;
A
#
# COMPACT_ATOMS: atom_id res chain seq x y z
N MET A 1 -15.61 -33.28 3.06
CA MET A 1 -15.04 -32.48 1.96
C MET A 1 -14.88 -31.06 2.48
N ALA A 2 -13.78 -30.38 2.18
CA ALA A 2 -13.64 -28.97 2.55
C ALA A 2 -14.65 -28.13 1.76
N GLN A 3 -15.37 -27.24 2.44
CA GLN A 3 -16.36 -26.36 1.83
C GLN A 3 -15.63 -25.13 1.27
N LYS A 4 -15.91 -24.75 0.02
CA LYS A 4 -15.35 -23.54 -0.57
C LYS A 4 -16.00 -22.32 0.10
N LEU A 5 -15.18 -21.44 0.67
CA LEU A 5 -15.62 -20.16 1.23
C LEU A 5 -15.86 -19.12 0.12
N SER A 6 -16.68 -18.12 0.41
CA SER A 6 -16.84 -16.94 -0.43
C SER A 6 -15.56 -16.11 -0.45
N ASP A 7 -15.43 -15.25 -1.45
CA ASP A 7 -14.36 -14.25 -1.49
C ASP A 7 -14.55 -13.25 -0.33
N PRO A 8 -13.55 -13.06 0.55
CA PRO A 8 -13.63 -12.06 1.61
C PRO A 8 -13.54 -10.63 1.06
N GLY A 9 -13.01 -10.42 -0.15
CA GLY A 9 -12.78 -9.09 -0.71
C GLY A 9 -11.36 -8.57 -0.48
N SER A 10 -11.17 -7.26 -0.64
CA SER A 10 -9.86 -6.62 -0.61
C SER A 10 -9.42 -6.27 0.81
N PHE A 11 -8.22 -6.74 1.20
CA PHE A 11 -7.59 -6.34 2.45
C PHE A 11 -7.05 -4.93 2.34
N SER A 12 -7.57 -4.06 3.18
CA SER A 12 -7.29 -2.64 3.06
C SER A 12 -7.24 -1.97 4.42
N ILE A 13 -6.52 -0.86 4.49
CA ILE A 13 -6.26 -0.15 5.74
C ILE A 13 -6.56 1.33 5.58
N PRO A 14 -7.27 1.95 6.53
CA PRO A 14 -7.44 3.40 6.55
C PRO A 14 -6.07 4.05 6.76
N ARG A 15 -5.80 5.15 6.06
CA ARG A 15 -4.47 5.74 6.05
C ARG A 15 -4.48 7.25 6.15
N THR A 16 -3.53 7.74 6.91
CA THR A 16 -3.08 9.13 6.85
C THR A 16 -1.63 9.11 6.34
N ILE A 17 -1.31 9.94 5.35
CA ILE A 17 0.08 10.18 4.93
C ILE A 17 0.33 11.67 5.11
N GLY A 18 1.28 12.02 5.99
CA GLY A 18 1.48 13.41 6.41
C GLY A 18 0.23 13.99 7.09
N SER A 19 -0.22 15.16 6.63
CA SER A 19 -1.43 15.85 7.11
C SER A 19 -2.71 15.46 6.37
N TYR A 20 -2.62 14.57 5.37
CA TYR A 20 -3.74 14.22 4.50
C TYR A 20 -4.32 12.86 4.89
N SER A 21 -5.61 12.84 5.20
CA SER A 21 -6.37 11.60 5.37
C SER A 21 -6.78 11.06 4.00
N PHE A 22 -6.37 9.83 3.70
CA PHE A 22 -6.76 9.10 2.51
C PHE A 22 -7.77 8.02 2.90
N ALA A 23 -8.69 7.70 1.99
CA ALA A 23 -9.74 6.73 2.27
C ALA A 23 -9.14 5.38 2.67
N ILE A 24 -8.31 4.78 1.81
CA ILE A 24 -7.90 3.38 1.93
C ILE A 24 -6.56 3.13 1.22
N ALA A 25 -5.70 2.26 1.76
CA ALA A 25 -4.59 1.65 1.03
C ALA A 25 -4.76 0.13 0.92
N LEU A 26 -4.54 -0.44 -0.25
CA LEU A 26 -4.64 -1.87 -0.51
C LEU A 26 -3.38 -2.60 -0.03
N CYS A 27 -3.56 -3.69 0.71
CA CYS A 27 -2.51 -4.62 1.07
C CYS A 27 -2.40 -5.72 0.02
N ASP A 28 -1.42 -5.61 -0.87
CA ASP A 28 -1.27 -6.53 -2.00
C ASP A 28 -0.02 -7.40 -1.84
N LEU A 29 -0.22 -8.68 -1.54
CA LEU A 29 0.86 -9.67 -1.52
C LEU A 29 1.41 -10.01 -2.92
N GLY A 30 0.65 -9.74 -3.98
CA GLY A 30 1.09 -9.85 -5.37
C GLY A 30 2.07 -8.74 -5.76
N ALA A 31 1.90 -7.54 -5.22
CA ALA A 31 2.77 -6.40 -5.48
C ALA A 31 4.16 -6.57 -4.85
N SER A 32 5.20 -6.42 -5.68
CA SER A 32 6.61 -6.48 -5.26
C SER A 32 7.15 -5.16 -4.73
N ILE A 33 6.41 -4.06 -4.90
CA ILE A 33 6.76 -2.69 -4.56
C ILE A 33 5.54 -1.99 -3.97
N ASN A 34 5.75 -0.89 -3.24
CA ASN A 34 4.66 0.01 -2.86
C ASN A 34 4.48 1.04 -3.98
N LEU A 35 3.22 1.30 -4.38
CA LEU A 35 2.88 2.26 -5.41
C LEU A 35 2.06 3.41 -4.83
N MET A 36 2.42 4.62 -5.25
CA MET A 36 1.66 5.84 -4.96
C MET A 36 1.35 6.56 -6.28
N PRO A 37 0.10 6.98 -6.50
CA PRO A 37 -0.26 7.76 -7.68
C PRO A 37 0.44 9.11 -7.68
N LEU A 38 0.78 9.59 -8.88
CA LEU A 38 1.32 10.93 -9.06
C LEU A 38 0.39 12.02 -8.50
N ALA A 39 -0.94 11.87 -8.65
CA ALA A 39 -1.91 12.83 -8.12
C ALA A 39 -1.83 12.94 -6.59
N ILE A 40 -1.73 11.79 -5.89
CA ILE A 40 -1.60 11.74 -4.44
C ILE A 40 -0.27 12.33 -3.99
N TYR A 41 0.82 11.93 -4.66
CA TYR A 41 2.15 12.46 -4.41
C TYR A 41 2.20 13.99 -4.55
N THR A 42 1.56 14.53 -5.59
CA THR A 42 1.46 15.98 -5.83
C THR A 42 0.63 16.66 -4.74
N MET A 43 -0.47 16.05 -4.31
CA MET A 43 -1.33 16.59 -3.25
C MET A 43 -0.61 16.66 -1.89
N LEU A 44 0.29 15.71 -1.61
CA LEU A 44 1.12 15.72 -0.41
C LEU A 44 2.14 16.87 -0.38
N GLY A 45 2.34 17.59 -1.50
CA GLY A 45 3.30 18.69 -1.59
C GLY A 45 4.75 18.25 -1.41
N ILE A 46 5.07 16.99 -1.72
CA ILE A 46 6.44 16.46 -1.61
C ILE A 46 7.21 16.92 -2.85
N ASP A 47 8.18 17.81 -2.65
CA ASP A 47 8.91 18.44 -3.76
C ASP A 47 9.99 17.55 -4.39
N ARG A 48 10.36 16.44 -3.75
CA ARG A 48 11.54 15.65 -4.11
C ARG A 48 11.20 14.18 -4.36
N ALA A 49 11.00 13.84 -5.62
CA ALA A 49 11.12 12.48 -6.11
C ALA A 49 12.42 12.36 -6.91
N ARG A 50 13.29 11.42 -6.53
CA ARG A 50 14.49 11.11 -7.30
C ARG A 50 14.05 10.45 -8.62
N PRO A 51 14.53 10.93 -9.77
CA PRO A 51 14.34 10.23 -11.03
C PRO A 51 14.86 8.80 -10.91
N THR A 52 14.13 7.85 -11.50
CA THR A 52 14.47 6.44 -11.43
C THR A 52 14.63 5.85 -12.81
N THR A 53 15.65 5.00 -12.98
CA THR A 53 15.86 4.23 -14.21
C THR A 53 15.01 2.97 -14.24
N MET A 54 14.31 2.65 -13.15
CA MET A 54 13.41 1.51 -13.01
C MET A 54 12.37 1.44 -14.14
N LEU A 55 12.01 0.21 -14.49
CA LEU A 55 10.89 -0.10 -15.36
C LEU A 55 9.95 -1.04 -14.60
N LEU A 56 8.65 -0.75 -14.62
CA LEU A 56 7.61 -1.56 -14.01
C LEU A 56 7.01 -2.46 -15.07
N GLN A 57 6.98 -3.77 -14.80
CA GLN A 57 6.17 -4.69 -15.56
C GLN A 57 4.86 -4.94 -14.80
N LEU A 58 3.74 -4.53 -15.38
CA LEU A 58 2.42 -4.72 -14.81
C LEU A 58 1.93 -6.16 -15.03
N ALA A 59 0.84 -6.53 -14.35
CA ALA A 59 0.27 -7.88 -14.44
C ALA A 59 -0.20 -8.25 -15.87
N ASP A 60 -0.60 -7.26 -16.66
CA ASP A 60 -0.95 -7.39 -18.09
C ASP A 60 0.29 -7.49 -19.00
N ARG A 61 1.50 -7.56 -18.42
CA ARG A 61 2.80 -7.62 -19.06
C ARG A 61 3.22 -6.33 -19.77
N THR A 62 2.45 -5.24 -19.64
CA THR A 62 2.89 -3.94 -20.14
C THR A 62 4.05 -3.42 -19.31
N VAL A 63 4.96 -2.71 -19.97
CA VAL A 63 6.13 -2.10 -19.32
C VAL A 63 5.93 -0.59 -19.29
N LYS A 64 6.09 0.00 -18.11
CA LYS A 64 5.90 1.42 -17.87
C LYS A 64 7.06 2.00 -17.07
N ARG A 65 7.39 3.26 -17.33
CA ARG A 65 8.39 3.99 -16.56
C ARG A 65 7.69 4.75 -15.43
N PRO A 66 8.05 4.53 -14.16
CA PRO A 66 7.55 5.34 -13.06
C PRO A 66 8.14 6.74 -13.09
N THR A 67 7.45 7.69 -12.45
CA THR A 67 7.86 9.10 -12.40
C THR A 67 9.11 9.29 -11.54
N GLY A 68 9.22 8.52 -10.45
CA GLY A 68 10.34 8.61 -9.53
C GLY A 68 10.10 7.86 -8.24
N ASN A 69 11.05 7.99 -7.32
CA ASN A 69 10.96 7.47 -5.97
C ASN A 69 11.07 8.65 -4.99
N PRO A 70 10.09 8.88 -4.11
CA PRO A 70 10.20 9.90 -3.09
C PRO A 70 11.17 9.45 -1.99
N ASP A 71 11.82 10.41 -1.35
CA ASP A 71 12.69 10.14 -0.22
C ASP A 71 11.85 10.12 1.07
N ASP A 72 12.01 9.07 1.88
CA ASP A 72 11.52 8.98 3.26
C ASP A 72 10.03 9.33 3.46
N VAL A 73 9.14 8.67 2.72
CA VAL A 73 7.68 8.82 2.93
C VAL A 73 7.27 8.07 4.19
N LEU A 74 6.62 8.78 5.11
CA LEU A 74 6.06 8.22 6.33
C LEU A 74 4.58 7.92 6.17
N VAL A 75 4.18 6.68 6.49
CA VAL A 75 2.81 6.20 6.46
C VAL A 75 2.30 6.06 7.88
N GLN A 76 1.22 6.76 8.22
CA GLN A 76 0.58 6.63 9.52
C GLN A 76 -0.55 5.60 9.48
N VAL A 77 -0.56 4.75 10.51
CA VAL A 77 -1.45 3.61 10.70
C VAL A 77 -1.95 3.64 12.11
N GLU A 78 -3.19 4.08 12.31
CA GLU A 78 -3.68 4.36 13.66
C GLU A 78 -2.69 5.28 14.41
N LYS A 79 -2.03 4.76 15.44
CA LYS A 79 -1.02 5.43 16.26
C LYS A 79 0.44 5.21 15.82
N PHE A 80 0.68 4.36 14.84
CA PHE A 80 2.03 4.02 14.40
C PHE A 80 2.42 4.77 13.13
N VAL A 81 3.72 4.97 12.96
CA VAL A 81 4.29 5.65 11.80
C VAL A 81 5.40 4.77 11.23
N PHE A 82 5.32 4.50 9.94
CA PHE A 82 6.22 3.59 9.25
C PHE A 82 6.92 4.27 8.08
N PRO A 83 8.22 4.03 7.87
CA PRO A 83 8.86 4.37 6.61
C PRO A 83 8.31 3.48 5.50
N GLY A 84 7.96 4.08 4.37
CA GLY A 84 7.51 3.39 3.18
C GLY A 84 8.32 3.81 1.96
N ASP A 85 9.01 2.85 1.35
CA ASP A 85 9.64 3.06 0.05
C ASP A 85 8.58 2.96 -1.04
N PHE A 86 8.14 4.10 -1.58
CA PHE A 86 7.17 4.16 -2.67
C PHE A 86 7.84 4.32 -4.03
N VAL A 87 7.14 3.85 -5.05
CA VAL A 87 7.38 4.20 -6.45
C VAL A 87 6.21 5.06 -6.90
N ILE A 88 6.50 6.24 -7.43
CA ILE A 88 5.47 7.13 -7.97
C ILE A 88 5.12 6.69 -9.39
N PHE A 89 3.85 6.44 -9.63
CA PHE A 89 3.36 6.03 -10.94
C PHE A 89 2.17 6.88 -11.36
N ASP A 90 2.13 7.30 -12.64
CA ASP A 90 1.04 8.08 -13.20
C ASP A 90 -0.02 7.14 -13.76
N TYR A 91 -1.01 6.83 -12.93
CA TYR A 91 -2.18 6.03 -13.29
C TYR A 91 -3.46 6.74 -12.84
N GLN A 92 -4.57 6.41 -13.51
CA GLN A 92 -5.88 6.92 -13.13
C GLN A 92 -6.20 6.43 -11.72
N VAL A 93 -6.37 7.38 -10.80
CA VAL A 93 -6.68 7.09 -9.41
C VAL A 93 -8.10 6.57 -9.35
N ASP A 94 -8.26 5.33 -8.90
CA ASP A 94 -9.53 4.87 -8.39
C ASP A 94 -9.80 5.60 -7.07
N GLU A 95 -10.95 6.26 -6.95
CA GLU A 95 -11.32 7.02 -5.75
C GLU A 95 -11.38 6.12 -4.51
N GLU A 96 -11.57 4.80 -4.68
CA GLU A 96 -11.69 3.84 -3.58
C GLU A 96 -10.35 3.29 -3.08
N ILE A 97 -9.34 3.13 -3.94
CA ILE A 97 -8.02 2.55 -3.56
C ILE A 97 -6.89 3.35 -4.20
N PRO A 98 -6.50 4.49 -3.61
CA PRO A 98 -5.44 5.31 -4.17
C PRO A 98 -4.06 4.66 -4.07
N ILE A 99 -3.73 3.85 -3.04
CA ILE A 99 -2.34 3.43 -2.77
C ILE A 99 -2.24 1.91 -2.65
N ILE A 100 -1.16 1.33 -3.19
CA ILE A 100 -0.84 -0.10 -3.07
C ILE A 100 0.36 -0.26 -2.13
N LEU A 101 0.17 -1.04 -1.08
CA LEU A 101 1.20 -1.47 -0.15
C LEU A 101 1.59 -2.91 -0.49
N GLY A 102 2.76 -3.04 -1.09
CA GLY A 102 3.28 -4.33 -1.53
C GLY A 102 3.98 -5.09 -0.40
N ARG A 103 4.56 -6.23 -0.79
CA ARG A 103 5.32 -7.09 0.13
C ARG A 103 6.39 -6.38 0.95
N PRO A 104 7.17 -5.40 0.43
CA PRO A 104 8.17 -4.72 1.26
C PRO A 104 7.59 -4.05 2.50
N PHE A 105 6.49 -3.30 2.35
CA PHE A 105 5.83 -2.66 3.49
C PHE A 105 5.20 -3.72 4.41
N LEU A 106 4.47 -4.68 3.84
CA LEU A 106 3.83 -5.75 4.61
C LEU A 106 4.83 -6.59 5.41
N ALA A 107 6.02 -6.83 4.87
CA ALA A 107 7.07 -7.57 5.55
C ALA A 107 7.68 -6.78 6.72
N THR A 108 7.94 -5.47 6.54
CA THR A 108 8.39 -4.59 7.63
C THR A 108 7.43 -4.64 8.81
N GLU A 109 6.13 -4.63 8.51
CA GLU A 109 5.06 -4.63 9.51
C GLU A 109 4.64 -6.02 9.99
N ARG A 110 5.36 -7.06 9.58
CA ARG A 110 5.11 -8.46 9.94
C ARG A 110 3.64 -8.84 9.72
N ALA A 111 3.09 -8.38 8.60
CA ALA A 111 1.68 -8.52 8.31
C ALA A 111 1.28 -10.00 8.19
N LEU A 112 0.12 -10.35 8.73
CA LEU A 112 -0.52 -11.65 8.59
C LEU A 112 -1.92 -11.43 8.01
N ILE A 113 -2.22 -12.10 6.91
CA ILE A 113 -3.53 -12.06 6.27
C ILE A 113 -4.20 -13.41 6.50
N ASP A 114 -5.31 -13.39 7.21
CA ASP A 114 -6.19 -14.54 7.42
C ASP A 114 -7.41 -14.38 6.52
N CYS A 115 -7.41 -15.13 5.40
CA CYS A 115 -8.50 -15.10 4.44
C CYS A 115 -9.78 -15.77 4.95
N GLU A 116 -9.67 -16.72 5.89
CA GLU A 116 -10.84 -17.39 6.45
C GLU A 116 -11.55 -16.49 7.46
N ALA A 117 -10.77 -15.83 8.33
CA ALA A 117 -11.30 -14.87 9.30
C ALA A 117 -11.63 -13.50 8.68
N GLY A 118 -11.07 -13.17 7.51
CA GLY A 118 -11.16 -11.83 6.94
C GLY A 118 -10.38 -10.82 7.77
N GLU A 119 -9.21 -11.18 8.28
CA GLU A 119 -8.40 -10.34 9.16
C GLU A 119 -7.03 -10.03 8.55
N LEU A 120 -6.62 -8.76 8.61
CA LEU A 120 -5.24 -8.32 8.41
C LEU A 120 -4.66 -7.90 9.76
N LYS A 121 -3.60 -8.57 10.19
CA LYS A 121 -2.86 -8.25 11.42
C LYS A 121 -1.53 -7.62 11.07
N MET A 122 -1.15 -6.58 11.80
CA MET A 122 0.15 -5.91 11.68
C MET A 122 0.79 -5.81 13.07
N ARG A 123 2.10 -6.01 13.18
CA ARG A 123 2.78 -6.08 14.49
C ARG A 123 4.03 -5.20 14.57
N LEU A 124 4.03 -4.27 15.52
CA LEU A 124 5.16 -3.40 15.84
C LEU A 124 5.45 -3.39 17.34
N ASN A 125 6.71 -3.55 17.75
CA ASN A 125 7.15 -3.41 19.15
C ASN A 125 6.31 -4.22 20.17
N ASN A 126 5.91 -5.44 19.80
CA ASN A 126 5.01 -6.35 20.54
C ASN A 126 3.55 -5.91 20.65
N GLU A 127 3.17 -4.81 20.04
CA GLU A 127 1.77 -4.42 19.85
C GLU A 127 1.25 -4.94 18.51
N GLU A 128 -0.01 -5.36 18.49
CA GLU A 128 -0.71 -5.87 17.31
C GLU A 128 -1.90 -4.97 17.00
N ILE A 129 -2.14 -4.74 15.71
CA ILE A 129 -3.37 -4.13 15.19
C ILE A 129 -4.03 -5.14 14.28
N ILE A 130 -5.36 -5.24 14.38
CA ILE A 130 -6.19 -6.10 13.55
C ILE A 130 -7.16 -5.21 12.76
N PHE A 131 -7.18 -5.38 11.45
CA PHE A 131 -8.14 -4.79 10.54
C PHE A 131 -9.01 -5.91 9.96
N ASN A 132 -10.33 -5.73 9.98
CA ASN A 132 -11.25 -6.68 9.36
C ASN A 132 -11.55 -6.22 7.93
N VAL A 133 -11.71 -7.19 7.02
CA VAL A 133 -12.24 -6.90 5.69
C VAL A 133 -13.67 -6.41 5.84
N GLN A 134 -13.99 -5.29 5.18
CA GLN A 134 -15.34 -4.71 5.16
C GLN A 134 -16.28 -5.51 4.26
#